data_AF-A0A8C4MWW3-F1
#
_entry.id   AF-A0A8C4MWW3-F1
#
_cell.length_a   1.000
_cell.length_b   1.000
_cell.length_c   1.000
_cell.angle_alpha   90.00
_cell.angle_beta   90.00
_cell.angle_gamma   90.00
#
_symmetry.space_group_name_H-M   'P 1'
#
loop_
_entity.id
_entity.type
_entity.pdbx_description
1 polymer ?
#
loop_
_entity_poly.entity_id
_entity_poly.type
_entity_poly.pdbx_seq_one_letter_code
_entity_poly.pdbx_strand_id
1 'polypeptide(L)' 'MHLLLRVIVFFSVWGIFTAQGQKEDSTEEVKIEVLHRPENCSKTSKKGDLLNAHYDGFLAKDGSKFYCR' A
#
# COMPACT_ATOMS: atom_id res chain seq x y z
N MET A 1 -0.89 -46.06 -17.59
CA MET A 1 -2.10 -45.24 -17.38
C MET A 1 -2.15 -44.61 -15.98
N HIS A 2 -1.94 -45.34 -14.89
CA HIS A 2 -1.95 -44.78 -13.52
C HIS A 2 -0.79 -43.82 -13.19
N LEU A 3 0.41 -44.05 -13.74
CA LEU A 3 1.58 -43.19 -13.49
C LEU A 3 1.39 -41.79 -14.11
N LEU A 4 0.94 -41.73 -15.37
CA LEU A 4 0.60 -40.48 -16.07
C LEU A 4 -0.50 -39.71 -15.33
N LEU A 5 -1.54 -40.41 -14.86
CA LEU A 5 -2.62 -39.80 -14.09
C LEU A 5 -2.11 -39.19 -12.78
N ARG A 6 -1.22 -39.88 -12.06
CA ARG A 6 -0.61 -39.37 -10.83
C ARG A 6 0.26 -38.13 -11.07
N VAL A 7 1.02 -38.12 -12.17
CA VAL A 7 1.88 -36.98 -12.54
C VAL A 7 1.02 -35.76 -12.88
N ILE A 8 -0.04 -35.92 -13.66
CA ILE A 8 -0.97 -34.83 -14.00
C ILE A 8 -1.64 -34.26 -12.73
N VAL A 9 -2.08 -35.13 -11.83
CA VAL A 9 -2.68 -34.72 -10.53
C VAL A 9 -1.66 -33.97 -9.68
N PHE A 10 -0.40 -34.42 -9.64
CA PHE A 10 0.64 -33.75 -8.86
C PHE A 10 0.94 -32.33 -9.37
N PHE A 11 1.06 -32.16 -10.69
CA PHE A 11 1.29 -30.85 -11.30
C PHE A 11 0.10 -29.90 -11.18
N SER A 12 -1.13 -30.42 -11.27
CA SER A 12 -2.33 -29.61 -11.09
C SER A 12 -2.51 -29.17 -9.64
N VAL A 13 -2.27 -30.07 -8.66
CA VAL A 13 -2.28 -29.70 -7.23
C VAL A 13 -1.17 -28.69 -6.92
N TRP A 14 0.05 -28.88 -7.45
CA TRP A 14 1.13 -27.92 -7.26
C TRP A 14 0.80 -26.57 -7.89
N GLY A 15 0.24 -26.54 -9.11
CA GLY A 15 -0.22 -25.32 -9.77
C GLY A 15 -1.24 -24.53 -8.94
N ILE A 16 -2.19 -25.23 -8.31
CA ILE A 16 -3.19 -24.62 -7.41
C ILE A 16 -2.52 -24.05 -6.16
N PHE A 17 -1.56 -24.77 -5.55
CA PHE A 17 -0.80 -24.27 -4.40
C PHE A 17 0.04 -23.02 -4.74
N THR A 18 0.61 -22.93 -5.95
CA THR A 18 1.34 -21.73 -6.38
C THR A 18 0.43 -20.55 -6.71
N ALA A 19 -0.81 -20.79 -7.15
CA ALA A 19 -1.79 -19.73 -7.41
C ALA A 19 -2.35 -19.09 -6.13
N GLN A 20 -2.21 -19.75 -4.98
CA GLN A 20 -2.56 -19.19 -3.66
C GLN A 20 -1.40 -18.39 -3.02
N GLY A 21 -0.27 -18.26 -3.70
CA GLY A 21 0.87 -17.45 -3.27
C GLY A 21 0.53 -15.96 -3.22
N GLN A 22 0.15 -15.50 -2.04
CA GLN A 22 0.12 -14.10 -1.60
C GLN A 22 -0.73 -13.15 -2.44
N LYS A 23 -2.05 -13.18 -2.21
CA LYS A 23 -2.76 -11.89 -2.08
C LYS A 23 -2.36 -11.30 -0.73
N GLU A 24 -1.16 -10.73 -0.68
CA GLU A 24 -0.77 -9.85 0.41
C GLU A 24 -1.61 -8.58 0.25
N ASP A 25 -2.75 -8.58 0.94
CA ASP A 25 -3.51 -7.38 1.22
C ASP A 25 -2.64 -6.55 2.16
N SER A 26 -1.62 -5.91 1.58
CA SER A 26 -0.74 -5.00 2.29
C SER A 26 -1.61 -3.81 2.65
N THR A 27 -2.22 -3.89 3.81
CA THR A 27 -2.93 -2.81 4.51
C THR A 27 -1.91 -1.78 4.98
N GLU A 28 -1.07 -1.29 4.07
CA GLU A 28 -0.18 -0.17 4.32
C GLU A 28 -1.02 1.10 4.35
N GLU A 29 -1.60 1.34 5.52
CA GLU A 29 -2.30 2.57 5.82
C GLU A 29 -1.31 3.73 5.92
N VAL A 30 -1.73 4.90 5.43
CA VAL A 30 -0.92 6.11 5.52
C VAL A 30 -0.74 6.50 6.98
N LYS A 31 0.51 6.60 7.45
CA LYS A 31 0.83 7.10 8.79
C LYS A 31 0.72 8.62 8.82
N ILE A 32 0.02 9.16 9.81
CA ILE A 32 -0.25 10.59 9.96
C ILE A 32 0.34 11.06 11.28
N GLU A 33 1.07 12.17 11.25
CA GLU A 33 1.60 12.86 12.42
C GLU A 33 1.24 14.36 12.36
N VAL A 34 0.86 14.93 13.50
CA VAL A 34 0.54 16.36 13.61
C VAL A 34 1.75 17.09 14.19
N LEU A 35 2.56 17.70 13.32
CA LEU A 35 3.74 18.46 13.74
C LEU A 35 3.38 19.81 14.39
N HIS A 36 2.30 20.43 13.93
CA HIS A 36 1.82 21.70 14.47
C HIS A 36 0.31 21.84 14.26
N ARG A 37 -0.38 22.34 15.29
CA ARG A 37 -1.77 22.79 15.23
C ARG A 37 -1.89 24.12 15.98
N PRO A 38 -2.39 25.20 15.33
CA PRO A 38 -2.64 26.46 16.02
C PRO A 38 -3.66 26.29 17.16
N GLU A 39 -3.50 27.06 18.24
CA GLU A 39 -4.38 26.99 19.43
C GLU A 39 -5.85 27.19 19.05
N ASN A 40 -6.14 28.20 18.23
CA ASN A 40 -7.49 28.53 17.78
C ASN A 40 -7.77 27.99 16.36
N CYS A 41 -7.86 26.67 16.22
CA CYS A 41 -8.19 26.00 14.96
C CYS A 41 -9.55 25.29 15.05
N SER A 42 -10.61 26.03 14.70
CA SER A 42 -12.01 25.58 14.78
C SER A 42 -12.56 24.97 13.47
N LYS A 43 -11.87 25.19 12.34
CA LYS A 43 -12.23 24.62 11.04
C LYS A 43 -11.25 23.53 10.66
N THR A 44 -11.76 22.39 10.22
CA THR A 44 -10.98 21.27 9.69
C THR A 44 -11.43 20.95 8.28
N SER A 45 -10.50 20.51 7.43
CA SER A 45 -10.80 20.06 6.07
C SER A 45 -11.77 18.89 6.06
N LYS A 46 -12.67 18.86 5.08
CA LYS A 46 -13.58 17.74 4.84
C LYS A 46 -13.64 17.36 3.36
N LYS A 47 -14.24 16.20 3.08
CA LYS A 47 -14.43 15.71 1.71
C LYS A 47 -15.18 16.76 0.87
N GLY A 48 -14.60 17.11 -0.27
CA GLY A 48 -15.14 18.10 -1.20
C GLY A 48 -14.56 19.51 -1.05
N ASP A 49 -13.77 19.77 0.00
CA ASP A 49 -13.05 21.04 0.12
C ASP A 49 -11.91 21.11 -0.89
N LEU A 50 -11.64 22.32 -1.40
CA LEU A 50 -10.40 22.63 -2.11
C LEU A 50 -9.33 23.04 -1.09
N LEU A 51 -8.20 22.35 -1.09
CA LEU A 51 -7.08 22.63 -0.20
C LEU A 51 -5.94 23.29 -0.98
N ASN A 52 -5.46 24.41 -0.47
CA ASN A 52 -4.18 24.98 -0.90
C ASN A 52 -3.12 24.58 0.14
N ALA A 53 -2.10 23.86 -0.29
CA ALA A 53 -1.09 23.32 0.60
C ALA A 53 0.30 23.44 -0.04
N HIS A 54 1.28 23.79 0.80
CA HIS A 54 2.70 23.59 0.52
C HIS A 54 3.10 22.22 1.07
N TYR A 55 3.88 21.47 0.30
CA TYR A 55 4.35 20.15 0.72
C TYR A 55 5.70 19.83 0.11
N ASP A 56 6.46 19.04 0.86
CA ASP A 56 7.72 18.47 0.43
C ASP A 56 7.57 16.96 0.26
N GLY A 57 8.16 16.42 -0.80
CA GLY A 57 8.12 14.99 -1.11
C GLY A 57 9.49 14.34 -0.91
N PHE A 58 9.53 13.24 -0.15
CA PHE A 58 10.74 12.47 0.14
C PHE A 58 10.53 10.96 -0.12
N LEU A 59 11.56 10.25 -0.57
CA LEU A 59 11.52 8.79 -0.72
C LEU A 59 11.70 8.10 0.64
N ALA A 60 10.83 7.17 0.99
CA ALA A 60 10.87 6.47 2.28
C ALA A 60 12.15 5.63 2.50
N LYS A 61 12.77 5.14 1.41
CA LYS A 61 13.96 4.27 1.49
C LYS A 61 15.22 5.01 1.94
N ASP A 62 15.43 6.23 1.46
CA ASP A 62 16.70 6.97 1.62
C ASP A 62 16.54 8.44 2.04
N GLY A 63 15.31 8.92 2.19
CA GLY A 63 15.01 10.30 2.56
C GLY A 63 15.35 11.34 1.49
N SER A 64 15.66 10.92 0.26
CA SER A 64 15.98 11.85 -0.81
C SER A 64 14.75 12.68 -1.19
N LYS A 65 14.94 14.00 -1.31
CA LYS A 65 13.88 14.94 -1.67
C LYS A 65 13.65 14.90 -3.18
N PHE A 66 12.42 14.61 -3.60
CA PHE A 66 12.03 14.61 -5.02
C PHE A 66 11.13 15.81 -5.39
N TYR A 67 10.55 16.49 -4.40
CA TYR A 67 9.66 17.64 -4.64
C TYR A 67 9.78 18.69 -3.53
N CYS A 68 9.75 19.96 -3.92
CA CYS A 68 9.70 21.14 -3.05
C CYS A 68 8.81 22.21 -3.71
N ARG A 69 7.76 22.68 -3.04
CA ARG A 69 6.97 23.85 -3.48
C ARG A 69 6.46 24.71 -2.34
#